data_AF-A0A1X9N8H2-F1
#
_entry.id   AF-A0A1X9N8H2-F1
#
_cell.length_a   1.000
_cell.length_b   1.000
_cell.length_c   1.000
_cell.angle_alpha   90.00
_cell.angle_beta   90.00
_cell.angle_gamma   90.00
#
_symmetry.space_group_name_H-M   'P 1'
#
loop_
_entity.id
_entity.type
_entity.pdbx_description
1 polymer ?
#
loop_
_entity_poly.entity_id
_entity_poly.type
_entity_poly.pdbx_seq_one_letter_code
_entity_poly.pdbx_strand_id
1 'polypeptide(L)'
;MNKLSKTLLIASAIALTACGGDDGEEKVYTTFAEGPQDIIPADYCEKIQTYMASTTMPVVNEVHQNYDSFVKSKPAIEPLTSHQYIHYLPLTVNGQPEEFPAVVSCKLKTADRIQGVHGDDKAGEEQRCSDIIKRDVEQVVAEMAAAGIANNNSNYLIDEDEVSRIGPKWLNPWPYETAVRDAENILHFRSKALLVPYSVLIPMPDRFKGTHYCHLPTKQYIQAVLTDAITAPDNFE
;
A
#
# COMPACT_ATOMS: atom_id res chain seq x y z
N MET A 1 38.21 32.67 60.13
CA MET A 1 38.42 31.93 58.87
C MET A 1 38.00 30.49 59.11
N ASN A 2 36.71 30.16 58.94
CA ASN A 2 36.08 29.64 57.72
C ASN A 2 36.32 28.14 57.43
N LYS A 3 35.18 27.41 57.43
CA LYS A 3 34.81 26.16 56.70
C LYS A 3 34.87 24.85 57.51
N LEU A 4 33.72 24.22 57.83
CA LEU A 4 32.75 23.46 56.99
C LEU A 4 33.33 22.17 56.40
N SER A 5 32.84 21.01 56.87
CA SER A 5 32.14 19.97 56.08
C SER A 5 31.91 18.73 56.95
N LYS A 6 30.68 18.42 57.36
CA LYS A 6 29.63 17.67 56.64
C LYS A 6 29.85 16.14 56.65
N THR A 7 29.04 15.53 57.52
CA THR A 7 28.64 14.13 57.63
C THR A 7 28.30 13.51 56.29
N LEU A 8 28.90 12.34 56.02
CA LEU A 8 28.64 11.51 54.84
C LEU A 8 27.41 10.64 55.11
N LEU A 9 26.31 10.89 54.39
CA LEU A 9 25.13 10.03 54.32
C LEU A 9 25.34 9.05 53.16
N ILE A 10 25.39 7.75 53.49
CA ILE A 10 25.44 6.67 52.49
C ILE A 10 24.00 6.44 52.02
N ALA A 11 23.66 6.93 50.83
CA ALA A 11 22.43 6.58 50.14
C ALA A 11 22.68 5.31 49.31
N SER A 12 21.98 4.24 49.64
CA SER A 12 21.97 3.00 48.86
C SER A 12 21.06 3.21 47.63
N ALA A 13 21.64 3.18 46.43
CA ALA A 13 20.88 3.16 45.19
C ALA A 13 20.43 1.72 44.90
N ILE A 14 19.12 1.50 44.95
CA ILE A 14 18.48 0.27 44.47
C ILE A 14 18.44 0.36 42.95
N ALA A 15 19.21 -0.47 42.26
CA ALA A 15 19.12 -0.64 40.82
C ALA A 15 17.90 -1.50 40.50
N LEU A 16 16.83 -0.88 40.02
CA LEU A 16 15.73 -1.58 39.36
C LEU A 16 16.19 -1.98 37.96
N THR A 17 16.46 -3.27 37.78
CA THR A 17 16.66 -3.90 36.49
C THR A 17 15.29 -3.98 35.81
N ALA A 18 15.01 -3.05 34.90
CA ALA A 18 13.85 -3.17 34.01
C ALA A 18 14.21 -4.17 32.91
N CYS A 19 13.61 -5.37 32.99
CA CYS A 19 13.48 -6.24 31.83
C CYS A 19 12.51 -5.55 30.86
N GLY A 20 13.04 -4.82 29.88
CA GLY A 20 12.25 -4.36 28.74
C GLY A 20 11.87 -5.57 27.90
N GLY A 21 10.59 -5.95 27.97
CA GLY A 21 9.99 -6.73 26.91
C GLY A 21 9.91 -5.84 25.66
N ASP A 22 10.23 -6.41 24.52
CA ASP A 22 10.05 -5.80 23.21
C ASP A 22 8.56 -5.95 22.85
N ASP A 23 7.73 -5.08 23.40
CA ASP A 23 6.33 -4.93 23.04
C ASP A 23 6.25 -4.16 21.73
N GLY A 24 6.30 -4.92 20.62
CA GLY A 24 6.20 -4.49 19.22
C GLY A 24 5.57 -3.12 19.04
N GLU A 25 6.43 -2.10 19.07
CA GLU A 25 6.04 -0.71 18.91
C GLU A 25 5.47 -0.59 17.48
N GLU A 26 4.14 -0.48 17.38
CA GLU A 26 3.47 -0.17 16.12
C GLU A 26 4.16 1.08 15.57
N LYS A 27 4.95 0.94 14.50
CA LYS A 27 5.62 2.08 13.88
C LYS A 27 4.52 2.98 13.34
N VAL A 28 4.08 3.95 14.14
CA VAL A 28 3.13 4.97 13.72
C VAL A 28 3.94 6.02 12.99
N TYR A 29 3.94 5.95 11.66
CA TYR A 29 4.55 6.99 10.84
C TYR A 29 3.67 8.24 10.93
N THR A 30 4.05 9.19 11.78
CA THR A 30 3.25 10.41 12.06
C THR A 30 3.32 11.46 10.95
N THR A 31 4.24 11.30 9.99
CA THR A 31 4.41 12.19 8.83
C THR A 31 4.68 11.36 7.59
N PHE A 32 3.75 11.41 6.64
CA PHE A 32 3.93 10.81 5.31
C PHE A 32 4.82 11.73 4.48
N ALA A 33 5.82 11.16 3.79
CA ALA A 33 6.54 11.93 2.80
C ALA A 33 5.61 12.27 1.65
N GLU A 34 5.59 13.55 1.28
CA GLU A 34 4.92 14.03 0.08
C GLU A 34 5.91 14.05 -1.08
N GLY A 35 5.42 13.76 -2.28
CA GLY A 35 6.23 13.80 -3.48
C GLY A 35 5.38 13.99 -4.73
N PRO A 36 6.02 14.22 -5.89
CA PRO A 36 5.32 14.47 -7.15
C PRO A 36 4.35 13.34 -7.51
N GLN A 37 3.14 13.69 -7.91
CA GLN A 37 2.08 12.71 -8.21
C GLN A 37 2.02 12.31 -9.69
N ASP A 38 2.84 12.94 -10.53
CA ASP A 38 2.92 12.76 -11.98
C ASP A 38 3.98 11.73 -12.41
N ILE A 39 4.75 11.18 -11.47
CA ILE A 39 5.72 10.10 -11.72
C ILE A 39 5.06 8.75 -12.08
N ILE A 40 3.79 8.59 -11.75
CA ILE A 40 2.92 7.51 -12.26
C ILE A 40 1.91 8.18 -13.20
N PRO A 41 1.59 7.56 -14.36
CA PRO A 41 0.59 8.11 -15.27
C PRO A 41 -0.71 8.48 -14.55
N ALA A 42 -1.25 9.65 -14.88
CA ALA A 42 -2.47 10.18 -14.27
C ALA A 42 -3.72 9.32 -14.56
N ASP A 43 -3.65 8.39 -15.50
CA ASP A 43 -4.71 7.45 -15.86
C ASP A 43 -4.52 6.04 -15.27
N TYR A 44 -3.53 5.85 -14.39
CA TYR A 44 -3.21 4.51 -13.87
C TYR A 44 -4.39 3.89 -13.13
N CYS A 45 -4.97 4.55 -12.12
CA CYS A 45 -6.13 3.99 -11.40
C CYS A 45 -7.40 3.91 -12.25
N GLU A 46 -7.53 4.68 -13.33
CA GLU A 46 -8.57 4.48 -14.34
C GLU A 46 -8.39 3.13 -15.05
N LYS A 47 -7.17 2.83 -15.51
CA LYS A 47 -6.85 1.52 -16.12
C LYS A 47 -7.07 0.38 -15.13
N ILE A 48 -6.78 0.60 -13.85
CA ILE A 48 -7.09 -0.38 -12.80
C ILE A 48 -8.60 -0.55 -12.65
N GLN A 49 -9.40 0.52 -12.57
CA GLN A 49 -10.87 0.42 -12.53
C GLN A 49 -11.42 -0.40 -13.69
N THR A 50 -10.94 -0.13 -14.91
CA THR A 50 -11.33 -0.83 -16.14
C THR A 50 -11.02 -2.31 -16.07
N TYR A 51 -9.80 -2.66 -15.65
CA TYR A 51 -9.39 -4.06 -15.50
C TYR A 51 -10.15 -4.76 -14.38
N MET A 52 -10.17 -4.17 -13.19
CA MET A 52 -10.72 -4.78 -11.97
C MET A 52 -12.19 -5.14 -12.13
N ALA A 53 -12.99 -4.22 -12.68
CA ALA A 53 -14.40 -4.46 -12.89
C ALA A 53 -14.72 -5.04 -14.27
N SER A 54 -13.73 -5.28 -15.14
CA SER A 54 -13.93 -5.58 -16.56
C SER A 54 -14.96 -4.63 -17.20
N THR A 55 -14.87 -3.34 -16.87
CA THR A 55 -15.91 -2.35 -17.21
C THR A 55 -15.65 -1.69 -18.55
N THR A 56 -16.72 -1.40 -19.28
CA THR A 56 -16.68 -0.61 -20.53
C THR A 56 -17.07 0.85 -20.31
N MET A 57 -17.44 1.21 -19.08
CA MET A 57 -17.81 2.57 -18.72
C MET A 57 -16.59 3.49 -18.76
N PRO A 58 -16.72 4.73 -19.26
CA PRO A 58 -15.66 5.72 -19.13
C PRO A 58 -15.42 6.01 -17.64
N VAL A 59 -14.15 6.03 -17.25
CA VAL A 59 -13.71 6.31 -15.88
C VAL A 59 -13.02 7.66 -15.86
N VAL A 60 -13.37 8.51 -14.91
CA VAL A 60 -12.63 9.74 -14.63
C VAL A 60 -11.72 9.50 -13.42
N ASN A 61 -10.41 9.52 -13.61
CA ASN A 61 -9.46 9.40 -12.50
C ASN A 61 -9.14 10.76 -11.88
N GLU A 62 -9.20 10.84 -10.55
CA GLU A 62 -8.77 12.01 -9.79
C GLU A 62 -7.44 11.71 -9.09
N VAL A 63 -6.38 12.44 -9.46
CA VAL A 63 -5.06 12.35 -8.82
C VAL A 63 -4.98 13.35 -7.67
N HIS A 64 -4.83 12.83 -6.46
CA HIS A 64 -4.74 13.66 -5.26
C HIS A 64 -3.32 14.14 -5.02
N GLN A 65 -3.16 15.41 -4.66
CA GLN A 65 -1.84 16.01 -4.39
C GLN A 65 -1.35 15.79 -2.96
N ASN A 66 -2.25 15.46 -2.03
CA ASN A 66 -1.91 15.19 -0.64
C ASN A 66 -2.77 14.06 -0.07
N TYR A 67 -2.23 13.40 0.96
CA TYR A 67 -2.84 12.24 1.60
C TYR A 67 -4.22 12.56 2.17
N ASP A 68 -4.38 13.73 2.78
CA ASP A 68 -5.62 14.18 3.41
C ASP A 68 -6.80 14.26 2.42
N SER A 69 -6.54 14.80 1.23
CA SER A 69 -7.49 14.86 0.12
C SER A 69 -7.86 13.44 -0.33
N PHE A 70 -6.87 12.57 -0.50
CA PHE A 70 -7.08 11.17 -0.85
C PHE A 70 -7.92 10.44 0.20
N VAL A 71 -7.60 10.54 1.49
CA VAL A 71 -8.33 9.84 2.56
C VAL A 71 -9.81 10.21 2.57
N LYS A 72 -10.11 11.51 2.41
CA LYS A 72 -11.48 12.05 2.43
C LYS A 72 -12.27 11.74 1.15
N SER A 73 -11.58 11.43 0.04
CA SER A 73 -12.23 11.16 -1.24
C SER A 73 -12.98 9.84 -1.28
N LYS A 74 -13.96 9.76 -2.19
CA LYS A 74 -14.76 8.56 -2.45
C LYS A 74 -15.11 8.50 -3.93
N PRO A 75 -14.85 7.35 -4.60
CA PRO A 75 -15.25 7.20 -5.99
C PRO A 75 -16.78 7.34 -6.12
N ALA A 76 -17.20 8.03 -7.17
CA ALA A 76 -18.59 8.18 -7.57
C ALA A 76 -18.95 7.10 -8.59
N ILE A 77 -20.24 6.78 -8.70
CA ILE A 77 -20.76 5.85 -9.70
C ILE A 77 -21.32 6.58 -10.93
N GLU A 78 -21.66 7.87 -10.79
CA GLU A 78 -22.21 8.74 -11.83
C GLU A 78 -21.63 10.17 -11.69
N PRO A 79 -20.68 10.58 -12.56
CA PRO A 79 -19.92 9.71 -13.46
C PRO A 79 -19.11 8.65 -12.68
N LEU A 80 -18.71 7.57 -13.34
CA LEU A 80 -17.82 6.58 -12.72
C LEU A 80 -16.45 7.24 -12.51
N THR A 81 -16.04 7.39 -11.26
CA THR A 81 -14.72 7.94 -10.92
C THR A 81 -13.84 6.91 -10.23
N SER A 82 -12.54 7.09 -10.40
CA SER A 82 -11.50 6.45 -9.58
C SER A 82 -10.64 7.52 -8.92
N HIS A 83 -9.90 7.16 -7.88
CA HIS A 83 -8.98 8.07 -7.23
C HIS A 83 -7.60 7.44 -7.10
N GLN A 84 -6.57 8.25 -7.28
CA GLN A 84 -5.16 7.86 -7.25
C GLN A 84 -4.38 8.70 -6.24
N TYR A 85 -3.51 8.04 -5.48
CA TYR A 85 -2.51 8.71 -4.66
C TYR A 85 -1.25 7.85 -4.55
N ILE A 86 -0.09 8.49 -4.67
CA ILE A 86 1.22 7.84 -4.57
C ILE A 86 1.80 8.15 -3.21
N HIS A 87 2.19 7.10 -2.50
CA HIS A 87 2.86 7.19 -1.22
C HIS A 87 4.36 7.06 -1.41
N TYR A 88 5.07 8.02 -0.83
CA TYR A 88 6.51 8.00 -0.71
C TYR A 88 6.88 7.39 0.63
N LEU A 89 7.79 6.42 0.61
CA LEU A 89 8.30 5.76 1.80
C LEU A 89 9.79 6.07 1.97
N PRO A 90 10.27 6.28 3.21
CA PRO A 90 11.68 6.46 3.49
C PRO A 90 12.39 5.10 3.37
N LEU A 91 13.04 4.86 2.25
CA LEU A 91 13.71 3.60 1.91
C LEU A 91 15.21 3.80 1.73
N THR A 92 15.97 2.70 1.78
CA THR A 92 17.38 2.71 1.36
C THR A 92 17.48 2.18 -0.06
N VAL A 93 17.89 3.05 -0.99
CA VAL A 93 18.05 2.75 -2.41
C VAL A 93 19.54 2.77 -2.74
N ASN A 94 20.10 1.65 -3.18
CA ASN A 94 21.54 1.50 -3.46
C ASN A 94 22.43 1.96 -2.29
N GLY A 95 21.99 1.68 -1.06
CA GLY A 95 22.72 2.05 0.16
C GLY A 95 22.58 3.52 0.59
N GLN A 96 21.69 4.30 -0.03
CA GLN A 96 21.42 5.70 0.34
C GLN A 96 19.96 5.90 0.76
N PRO A 97 19.66 6.71 1.79
CA PRO A 97 18.29 7.02 2.17
C PRO A 97 17.61 7.90 1.12
N GLU A 98 16.38 7.53 0.73
CA GLU A 98 15.58 8.23 -0.27
C GLU A 98 14.08 8.15 0.08
N GLU A 99 13.34 9.22 -0.17
CA GLU A 99 11.88 9.17 -0.22
C GLU A 99 11.47 8.58 -1.56
N PHE A 100 11.06 7.31 -1.56
CA PHE A 100 10.86 6.55 -2.78
C PHE A 100 9.37 6.29 -3.03
N PRO A 101 8.86 6.45 -4.26
CA PRO A 101 7.44 6.23 -4.60
C PRO A 101 7.11 4.74 -4.57
N ALA A 102 6.88 4.18 -3.38
CA ALA A 102 6.81 2.73 -3.21
C ALA A 102 5.42 2.16 -3.46
N VAL A 103 4.36 2.90 -3.09
CA VAL A 103 2.98 2.41 -3.12
C VAL A 103 2.07 3.37 -3.89
N VAL A 104 1.25 2.84 -4.77
CA VAL A 104 0.11 3.56 -5.37
C VAL A 104 -1.19 3.02 -4.80
N SER A 105 -2.05 3.94 -4.39
CA SER A 105 -3.36 3.65 -3.82
C SER A 105 -4.45 4.03 -4.79
N CYS A 106 -5.28 3.05 -5.13
CA CYS A 106 -6.43 3.24 -6.01
C CYS A 106 -7.74 3.04 -5.24
N LYS A 107 -8.69 3.97 -5.36
CA LYS A 107 -10.08 3.78 -4.88
C LYS A 107 -11.03 3.60 -6.06
N LEU A 108 -11.66 2.43 -6.13
CA LEU A 108 -12.48 1.98 -7.27
C LEU A 108 -13.90 1.62 -6.83
N LYS A 109 -14.77 1.42 -7.82
CA LYS A 109 -16.09 0.78 -7.70
C LYS A 109 -16.01 -0.69 -8.09
N THR A 110 -16.79 -1.50 -7.40
CA THR A 110 -16.95 -2.91 -7.75
C THR A 110 -17.77 -3.07 -9.02
N ALA A 111 -17.55 -4.18 -9.74
CA ALA A 111 -18.32 -4.62 -10.89
C ALA A 111 -19.81 -4.71 -10.57
N ASP A 112 -20.19 -5.30 -9.44
CA ASP A 112 -21.60 -5.44 -9.05
C ASP A 112 -22.29 -4.08 -8.82
N ARG A 113 -21.55 -3.08 -8.36
CA ARG A 113 -22.06 -1.72 -8.21
C ARG A 113 -22.23 -1.03 -9.57
N ILE A 114 -21.33 -1.28 -10.50
CA ILE A 114 -21.42 -0.78 -11.88
C ILE A 114 -22.62 -1.40 -12.58
N GLN A 115 -22.77 -2.73 -12.52
CA GLN A 115 -23.92 -3.45 -13.10
C GLN A 115 -25.25 -2.97 -12.53
N GLY A 116 -25.34 -2.83 -11.21
CA GLY A 116 -26.56 -2.40 -10.53
C GLY A 116 -27.03 -0.98 -10.87
N VAL A 117 -26.17 -0.12 -11.43
CA VAL A 117 -26.53 1.24 -11.85
C VAL A 117 -26.61 1.39 -13.37
N HIS A 118 -25.65 0.80 -14.09
CA HIS A 118 -25.46 1.04 -15.53
C HIS A 118 -25.92 -0.12 -16.42
N GLY A 119 -26.29 -1.26 -15.84
CA GLY A 119 -26.74 -2.47 -16.54
C GLY A 119 -25.69 -3.58 -16.51
N ASP A 120 -26.17 -4.83 -16.55
CA ASP A 120 -25.33 -6.04 -16.40
C ASP A 120 -24.24 -6.17 -17.48
N ASP A 121 -24.41 -5.54 -18.64
CA ASP A 121 -23.45 -5.54 -19.75
C ASP A 121 -22.31 -4.52 -19.56
N LYS A 122 -22.34 -3.70 -18.50
CA LYS A 122 -21.37 -2.61 -18.31
C LYS A 122 -20.15 -2.98 -17.51
N ALA A 123 -20.18 -4.08 -16.77
CA ALA A 123 -19.03 -4.64 -16.07
C ALA A 123 -19.11 -6.17 -16.07
N GLY A 124 -17.96 -6.82 -15.91
CA GLY A 124 -17.83 -8.27 -15.93
C GLY A 124 -17.56 -8.86 -14.55
N GLU A 125 -16.67 -9.85 -14.50
CA GLU A 125 -16.22 -10.45 -13.24
C GLU A 125 -15.20 -9.54 -12.54
N GLU A 126 -15.38 -9.38 -11.23
CA GLU A 126 -14.47 -8.63 -10.37
C GLU A 126 -13.12 -9.37 -10.22
N GLN A 127 -12.02 -8.68 -10.51
CA GLN A 127 -10.65 -9.18 -10.32
C GLN A 127 -10.13 -8.80 -8.93
N ARG A 128 -8.94 -9.31 -8.56
CA ARG A 128 -8.28 -9.03 -7.27
C ARG A 128 -7.14 -8.03 -7.41
N CYS A 129 -6.78 -7.35 -6.33
CA CYS A 129 -5.61 -6.45 -6.34
C CYS A 129 -4.32 -7.24 -6.63
N SER A 130 -4.21 -8.48 -6.19
CA SER A 130 -3.11 -9.41 -6.49
C SER A 130 -2.98 -9.72 -7.99
N ASP A 131 -4.09 -9.75 -8.72
CA ASP A 131 -4.07 -9.99 -10.18
C ASP A 131 -3.46 -8.77 -10.91
N ILE A 132 -3.63 -7.56 -10.36
CA ILE A 132 -2.94 -6.34 -10.85
C ILE A 132 -1.45 -6.41 -10.58
N ILE A 133 -1.03 -6.84 -9.38
CA ILE A 133 0.38 -7.01 -9.05
C ILE A 133 1.02 -7.97 -10.05
N LYS A 134 0.37 -9.10 -10.33
CA LYS A 134 0.86 -10.08 -11.31
C LYS A 134 1.09 -9.45 -12.67
N ARG A 135 0.09 -8.75 -13.21
CA ARG A 135 0.22 -8.04 -14.48
C ARG A 135 1.38 -7.05 -14.48
N ASP A 136 1.51 -6.25 -13.42
CA ASP A 136 2.53 -5.20 -13.36
C ASP A 136 3.94 -5.76 -13.17
N VAL A 137 4.11 -6.83 -12.39
CA VAL A 137 5.38 -7.55 -12.25
C VAL A 137 5.79 -8.20 -13.58
N GLU A 138 4.88 -8.89 -14.26
CA GLU A 138 5.12 -9.47 -15.59
C GLU A 138 5.57 -8.41 -16.60
N GLN A 139 4.90 -7.24 -16.58
CA GLN A 139 5.29 -6.11 -17.43
C GLN A 139 6.68 -5.58 -17.08
N VAL A 140 6.99 -5.35 -15.81
CA VAL A 140 8.31 -4.85 -15.38
C VAL A 140 9.42 -5.83 -15.74
N VAL A 141 9.20 -7.13 -15.53
CA VAL A 141 10.17 -8.17 -15.92
C VAL A 141 10.42 -8.16 -17.43
N ALA A 142 9.37 -8.03 -18.24
CA ALA A 142 9.50 -7.94 -19.69
C ALA A 142 10.26 -6.68 -20.14
N GLU A 143 9.97 -5.53 -19.52
CA GLU A 143 10.65 -4.25 -19.77
C GLU A 143 12.15 -4.32 -19.38
N MET A 144 12.46 -4.91 -18.23
CA MET A 144 13.84 -5.14 -17.77
C MET A 144 14.60 -6.04 -18.75
N ALA A 145 14.00 -7.15 -19.18
CA ALA A 145 14.61 -8.07 -20.13
C ALA A 145 14.90 -7.38 -21.48
N ALA A 146 13.95 -6.59 -21.98
CA ALA A 146 14.14 -5.80 -23.21
C ALA A 146 15.25 -4.75 -23.08
N ALA A 147 15.43 -4.18 -21.89
CA ALA A 147 16.48 -3.21 -21.58
C ALA A 147 17.84 -3.83 -21.20
N GLY A 148 17.94 -5.17 -21.10
CA GLY A 148 19.16 -5.85 -20.65
C GLY A 148 19.48 -5.65 -19.17
N ILE A 149 18.48 -5.32 -18.36
CA ILE A 149 18.61 -5.16 -16.90
C ILE A 149 18.47 -6.54 -16.25
N ALA A 150 19.43 -6.91 -15.40
CA ALA A 150 19.41 -8.17 -14.67
C ALA A 150 18.26 -8.19 -13.64
N ASN A 151 17.53 -9.31 -13.59
CA ASN A 151 16.59 -9.60 -12.51
C ASN A 151 17.33 -10.48 -11.48
N ASN A 152 17.68 -9.88 -10.34
CA ASN A 152 18.42 -10.54 -9.27
C ASN A 152 17.49 -11.34 -8.34
N ASN A 153 16.19 -10.99 -8.30
CA ASN A 153 15.16 -11.69 -7.53
C ASN A 153 14.14 -12.35 -8.45
N SER A 154 14.58 -13.33 -9.25
CA SER A 154 13.69 -14.07 -10.16
C SER A 154 12.77 -15.07 -9.46
N ASN A 155 13.06 -15.40 -8.19
CA ASN A 155 12.21 -16.25 -7.35
C ASN A 155 11.32 -15.37 -6.46
N TYR A 156 10.10 -15.10 -6.94
CA TYR A 156 9.10 -14.33 -6.21
C TYR A 156 7.73 -14.99 -6.26
N LEU A 157 6.91 -14.68 -5.25
CA LEU A 157 5.51 -15.05 -5.14
C LEU A 157 4.63 -13.80 -5.12
N ILE A 158 3.38 -13.98 -5.49
CA ILE A 158 2.35 -12.95 -5.41
C ILE A 158 1.29 -13.50 -4.48
N ASP A 159 1.16 -12.86 -3.34
CA ASP A 159 0.26 -13.31 -2.30
C ASP A 159 -1.19 -12.97 -2.64
N GLU A 160 -2.12 -13.62 -1.96
CA GLU A 160 -3.52 -13.22 -1.99
C GLU A 160 -3.70 -11.85 -1.30
N ASP A 161 -4.79 -11.17 -1.63
CA ASP A 161 -5.10 -9.87 -1.03
C ASP A 161 -5.31 -9.95 0.49
N GLU A 162 -4.67 -9.05 1.23
CA GLU A 162 -5.05 -8.77 2.61
C GLU A 162 -6.34 -7.92 2.62
N VAL A 163 -7.50 -8.57 2.80
CA VAL A 163 -8.80 -7.91 2.64
C VAL A 163 -9.33 -7.33 3.94
N SER A 164 -9.64 -6.04 3.92
CA SER A 164 -10.43 -5.33 4.91
C SER A 164 -11.82 -4.94 4.35
N ARG A 165 -12.78 -4.70 5.25
CA ARG A 165 -14.09 -4.09 4.94
C ARG A 165 -14.26 -2.72 5.58
N ILE A 166 -13.23 -2.22 6.25
CA ILE A 166 -13.28 -1.02 7.09
C ILE A 166 -12.19 -0.06 6.62
N GLY A 167 -12.59 1.13 6.18
CA GLY A 167 -11.69 2.17 5.65
C GLY A 167 -10.47 2.45 6.53
N PRO A 168 -10.63 2.78 7.82
CA PRO A 168 -9.51 2.98 8.73
C PRO A 168 -8.54 1.79 8.84
N LYS A 169 -9.05 0.55 8.78
CA LYS A 169 -8.22 -0.67 8.80
C LYS A 169 -7.55 -0.95 7.46
N TRP A 170 -8.10 -0.43 6.36
CA TRP A 170 -7.42 -0.49 5.08
C TRP A 170 -6.24 0.49 5.07
N LEU A 171 -6.46 1.71 5.56
CA LEU A 171 -5.41 2.75 5.65
C LEU A 171 -4.32 2.46 6.69
N ASN A 172 -4.61 1.69 7.75
CA ASN A 172 -3.68 1.42 8.86
C ASN A 172 -3.54 -0.08 9.15
N PRO A 173 -2.39 -0.55 9.69
CA PRO A 173 -1.17 0.21 9.95
C PRO A 173 -0.53 0.72 8.65
N TRP A 174 0.26 1.80 8.76
CA TRP A 174 0.97 2.41 7.63
C TRP A 174 2.44 2.65 8.02
N PRO A 175 3.41 2.38 7.12
CA PRO A 175 3.28 1.92 5.74
C PRO A 175 2.83 0.48 5.62
N TYR A 176 2.10 0.21 4.56
CA TYR A 176 1.86 -1.15 4.12
C TYR A 176 3.05 -1.61 3.27
N GLU A 177 3.73 -2.67 3.72
CA GLU A 177 4.85 -3.27 3.02
C GLU A 177 4.33 -4.12 1.85
N THR A 178 4.40 -3.58 0.64
CA THR A 178 3.91 -4.25 -0.58
C THR A 178 4.89 -5.28 -1.14
N ALA A 179 6.08 -5.41 -0.54
CA ALA A 179 7.02 -6.47 -0.79
C ALA A 179 7.72 -6.88 0.53
N VAL A 180 7.86 -8.17 0.78
CA VAL A 180 8.54 -8.73 1.94
C VAL A 180 9.33 -9.99 1.57
N ARG A 181 10.24 -10.45 2.42
CA ARG A 181 10.91 -11.75 2.27
C ARG A 181 10.46 -12.74 3.34
N ASP A 182 10.29 -14.00 2.96
CA ASP A 182 10.04 -15.08 3.91
C ASP A 182 11.36 -15.64 4.51
N ALA A 183 11.24 -16.64 5.39
CA ALA A 183 12.39 -17.30 6.02
C ALA A 183 13.29 -18.04 5.01
N GLU A 184 12.74 -18.43 3.87
CA GLU A 184 13.42 -19.05 2.74
C GLU A 184 14.03 -18.03 1.76
N ASN A 185 13.97 -16.73 2.08
CA ASN A 185 14.45 -15.61 1.27
C ASN A 185 13.74 -15.46 -0.09
N ILE A 186 12.53 -16.01 -0.21
CA ILE A 186 11.63 -15.79 -1.36
C ILE A 186 11.02 -14.39 -1.22
N LEU A 187 10.98 -13.65 -2.33
CA LEU A 187 10.34 -12.33 -2.37
C LEU A 187 8.83 -12.50 -2.54
N HIS A 188 8.03 -11.94 -1.65
CA HIS A 188 6.58 -11.92 -1.73
C HIS A 188 6.10 -10.52 -2.08
N PHE A 189 5.35 -10.38 -3.17
CA PHE A 189 4.58 -9.17 -3.44
C PHE A 189 3.19 -9.29 -2.84
N ARG A 190 2.78 -8.23 -2.13
CA ARG A 190 1.56 -8.19 -1.33
C ARG A 190 0.69 -7.00 -1.71
N SER A 191 -0.62 -7.19 -1.61
CA SER A 191 -1.64 -6.15 -1.79
C SER A 191 -2.52 -6.06 -0.55
N LYS A 192 -2.94 -4.85 -0.20
CA LYS A 192 -3.99 -4.62 0.79
C LYS A 192 -5.24 -4.11 0.11
N ALA A 193 -6.33 -4.84 0.25
CA ALA A 193 -7.59 -4.55 -0.39
C ALA A 193 -8.63 -4.03 0.62
N LEU A 194 -9.45 -3.08 0.22
CA LEU A 194 -10.75 -2.84 0.84
C LEU A 194 -11.81 -3.34 -0.11
N LEU A 195 -12.56 -4.38 0.27
CA LEU A 195 -13.63 -4.91 -0.57
C LEU A 195 -14.96 -4.95 0.18
N VAL A 196 -15.89 -4.10 -0.26
CA VAL A 196 -17.27 -4.07 0.23
C VAL A 196 -18.19 -4.25 -0.98
N PRO A 197 -18.58 -5.50 -1.31
CA PRO A 197 -19.53 -5.77 -2.39
C PRO A 197 -20.85 -5.04 -2.14
N TYR A 198 -21.52 -4.63 -3.22
CA TYR A 198 -22.82 -3.96 -3.11
C TYR A 198 -23.96 -4.96 -2.86
N SER A 199 -23.88 -6.12 -3.48
CA SER A 199 -24.86 -7.20 -3.47
C SER A 199 -25.01 -7.94 -2.13
N VAL A 200 -24.02 -7.83 -1.23
CA VAL A 200 -24.03 -8.55 0.04
C VAL A 200 -24.77 -7.75 1.12
N LEU A 201 -25.68 -8.43 1.84
CA LEU A 201 -26.42 -7.85 2.96
C LEU A 201 -25.51 -7.66 4.18
N ILE A 202 -24.79 -6.54 4.20
CA ILE A 202 -23.96 -6.10 5.33
C ILE A 202 -24.70 -4.95 6.04
N PRO A 203 -24.76 -4.92 7.39
CA PRO A 203 -25.37 -3.82 8.16
C PRO A 203 -24.50 -2.56 8.13
N MET A 204 -24.37 -1.97 6.93
CA MET A 204 -23.57 -0.80 6.63
C MET A 204 -24.37 0.11 5.70
N PRO A 205 -24.30 1.45 5.85
CA PRO A 205 -24.95 2.37 4.91
C PRO A 205 -24.48 2.16 3.47
N ASP A 206 -25.41 2.18 2.51
CA ASP A 206 -25.12 1.86 1.09
C ASP A 206 -24.05 2.76 0.46
N ARG A 207 -23.88 3.98 0.96
CA ARG A 207 -22.80 4.89 0.53
C ARG A 207 -21.38 4.37 0.77
N PHE A 208 -21.22 3.30 1.56
CA PHE A 208 -19.94 2.64 1.83
C PHE A 208 -19.82 1.28 1.15
N LYS A 209 -20.88 0.81 0.47
CA LYS A 209 -20.87 -0.42 -0.30
C LYS A 209 -20.48 -0.15 -1.76
N GLY A 210 -20.14 -1.20 -2.47
CA GLY A 210 -19.78 -1.15 -3.87
C GLY A 210 -18.40 -0.54 -4.11
N THR A 211 -17.43 -0.86 -3.25
CA THR A 211 -16.09 -0.27 -3.28
C THR A 211 -15.01 -1.33 -3.23
N HIS A 212 -14.01 -1.19 -4.10
CA HIS A 212 -12.83 -2.03 -4.15
C HIS A 212 -11.58 -1.13 -4.18
N TYR A 213 -10.84 -1.03 -3.09
CA TYR A 213 -9.64 -0.18 -3.02
C TYR A 213 -8.40 -1.05 -2.92
N CYS A 214 -7.29 -0.63 -3.52
CA CYS A 214 -6.03 -1.37 -3.52
C CYS A 214 -4.88 -0.48 -3.05
N HIS A 215 -3.99 -1.02 -2.22
CA HIS A 215 -2.61 -0.58 -2.08
C HIS A 215 -1.72 -1.52 -2.92
N LEU A 216 -1.02 -0.97 -3.90
CA LEU A 216 -0.24 -1.72 -4.89
C LEU A 216 1.21 -1.20 -4.90
N PRO A 217 2.22 -2.07 -5.08
CA PRO A 217 3.57 -1.61 -5.36
C PRO A 217 3.61 -0.84 -6.68
N THR A 218 4.34 0.28 -6.73
CA THR A 218 4.58 0.97 -8.01
C THR A 218 5.52 0.15 -8.90
N LYS A 219 5.50 0.38 -10.21
CA LYS A 219 6.45 -0.29 -11.14
C LYS A 219 7.91 0.04 -10.81
N GLN A 220 8.19 1.26 -10.39
CA GLN A 220 9.52 1.71 -9.96
C GLN A 220 9.97 0.90 -8.75
N TYR A 221 9.06 0.66 -7.79
CA TYR A 221 9.36 -0.14 -6.61
C TYR A 221 9.55 -1.62 -6.96
N ILE A 222 8.67 -2.20 -7.78
CA ILE A 222 8.81 -3.57 -8.29
C ILE A 222 10.19 -3.75 -8.95
N GLN A 223 10.57 -2.85 -9.86
CA GLN A 223 11.87 -2.93 -10.52
C GLN A 223 13.02 -2.82 -9.51
N ALA A 224 12.93 -1.89 -8.55
CA ALA A 224 13.99 -1.67 -7.56
C ALA A 224 14.19 -2.87 -6.64
N VAL A 225 13.13 -3.56 -6.23
CA VAL A 225 13.27 -4.80 -5.45
C VAL A 225 13.77 -5.95 -6.31
N LEU A 226 13.33 -6.06 -7.57
CA LEU A 226 13.80 -7.11 -8.48
C LEU A 226 15.29 -6.98 -8.85
N THR A 227 15.85 -5.76 -8.79
CA THR A 227 17.27 -5.50 -9.06
C THR A 227 18.15 -5.47 -7.81
N ASP A 228 17.60 -5.72 -6.61
CA ASP A 228 18.26 -5.50 -5.31
C ASP A 228 18.72 -4.05 -5.05
N ALA A 229 18.22 -3.08 -5.82
CA ALA A 229 18.43 -1.67 -5.49
C ALA A 229 17.75 -1.31 -4.16
N ILE A 230 16.63 -1.99 -3.84
CA ILE A 230 15.96 -1.95 -2.54
C ILE A 230 15.85 -3.37 -2.02
N THR A 231 16.28 -3.60 -0.78
CA THR A 231 16.03 -4.85 -0.08
C THR A 231 14.67 -4.79 0.60
N ALA A 232 13.74 -5.66 0.18
CA ALA A 232 12.46 -5.81 0.87
C ALA A 232 12.70 -6.30 2.32
N PRO A 233 11.94 -5.80 3.30
CA PRO A 233 12.07 -6.23 4.69
C PRO A 233 11.73 -7.71 4.86
N ASP A 234 12.29 -8.33 5.90
CA ASP A 234 11.96 -9.69 6.27
C ASP A 234 10.60 -9.70 7.00
N ASN A 235 9.72 -10.63 6.64
CA ASN A 235 8.45 -10.89 7.34
C ASN A 235 8.59 -12.17 8.16
N PHE A 236 9.14 -12.05 9.37
CA PHE A 236 9.19 -13.15 10.35
C PHE A 236 7.89 -13.19 11.15
N GLU A 237 6.76 -13.38 10.48
CA GLU A 237 5.47 -13.71 11.14
C GLU A 237 5.37 -15.21 11.46
#